data_AF-A0A2D1IMK0-F1
#
_entry.id   AF-A0A2D1IMK0-F1
#
_cell.length_a   1.000
_cell.length_b   1.000
_cell.length_c   1.000
_cell.angle_alpha   90.00
_cell.angle_beta   90.00
_cell.angle_gamma   90.00
#
_symmetry.space_group_name_H-M   'P 1'
#
loop_
_entity.id
_entity.type
_entity.pdbx_description
1 polymer ?
#
loop_
_entity_poly.entity_id
_entity_poly.type
_entity_poly.pdbx_seq_one_letter_code
_entity_poly.pdbx_strand_id
1 'polypeptide(L)'
;MNIKQRIHRYTPQPVTRPVAALAALLLCSGGLFALGCVLAWQGILFHPLEQYWILLLLISFILVLSVSYDWKQYFKFPFLIQQYLIDSKLAQDIRERALRSSDATIMGQRQIHTTRLHKQQQLLLKLNDHETPQWFNVDLNQVFNTEPYLDIHVRPSDALIGQQVLVYYLMRTRWIVQLYAYDGDQNFQHLQHYIATPIRGRIYFDHIPSRLMLDLPRVAHIQASREDDSPSYTLKLSTNYGKYYRVSCKAAHFDKLELALANLIDFLRYRDFKHHPEIRQAVISKHHPFLYRNLLNYMLIAALLLFAATTADWQLALLSLVVACLRGMSIQQHKQSPFIEA
;
A
#
# COMPACT_ATOMS: atom_id res chain seq x y z
N MET A 1 8.00 11.14 -6.98
CA MET A 1 6.78 11.71 -6.36
C MET A 1 7.13 11.97 -4.91
N ASN A 2 7.01 13.21 -4.47
CA ASN A 2 7.58 13.69 -3.20
C ASN A 2 6.95 12.92 -2.02
N ILE A 3 7.73 12.47 -1.02
CA ILE A 3 7.29 11.82 0.24
C ILE A 3 6.00 12.46 0.79
N LYS A 4 6.02 13.78 0.67
CA LYS A 4 4.99 14.78 0.92
C LYS A 4 3.60 14.48 0.33
N GLN A 5 3.49 13.80 -0.82
CA GLN A 5 2.23 13.42 -1.45
C GLN A 5 1.73 12.03 -1.02
N ARG A 6 2.63 11.12 -0.59
CA ARG A 6 2.23 9.80 -0.08
C ARG A 6 1.65 9.88 1.33
N ILE A 7 2.15 10.78 2.17
CA ILE A 7 1.55 11.04 3.49
C ILE A 7 0.09 11.49 3.35
N HIS A 8 -0.29 12.21 2.28
CA HIS A 8 -1.70 12.57 2.05
C HIS A 8 -2.56 11.42 1.49
N ARG A 9 -1.94 10.34 0.99
CA ARG A 9 -2.61 9.10 0.59
C ARG A 9 -2.68 8.08 1.72
N TYR A 10 -2.34 8.49 2.94
CA TYR A 10 -2.49 7.65 4.12
C TYR A 10 -3.91 7.10 4.23
N THR A 11 -4.02 5.90 4.81
CA THR A 11 -5.29 5.37 5.22
C THR A 11 -5.96 6.38 6.17
N PRO A 12 -7.22 6.74 5.90
CA PRO A 12 -7.95 7.70 6.73
C PRO A 12 -7.89 7.28 8.20
N GLN A 13 -7.63 8.21 9.12
CA GLN A 13 -7.64 7.90 10.54
C GLN A 13 -9.07 7.93 11.09
N PRO A 14 -9.40 7.11 12.11
CA PRO A 14 -10.73 7.08 12.68
C PRO A 14 -11.13 8.47 13.18
N VAL A 15 -12.36 8.85 12.87
CA VAL A 15 -12.93 10.13 13.29
C VAL A 15 -12.96 10.20 14.81
N THR A 16 -12.29 11.18 15.38
CA THR A 16 -12.30 11.44 16.83
C THR A 16 -13.40 12.42 17.23
N ARG A 17 -13.99 13.13 16.25
CA ARG A 17 -15.01 14.16 16.45
C ARG A 17 -16.32 13.80 15.72
N PRO A 18 -17.19 12.98 16.33
CA PRO A 18 -18.39 12.46 15.66
C PRO A 18 -19.38 13.55 15.27
N VAL A 19 -19.55 14.59 16.09
CA VAL A 19 -20.44 15.72 15.80
C VAL A 19 -19.96 16.51 14.57
N ALA A 20 -18.67 16.75 14.46
CA ALA A 20 -18.09 17.43 13.31
C ALA A 20 -18.20 16.57 12.03
N ALA A 21 -18.09 15.25 12.16
CA ALA A 21 -18.27 14.35 11.02
C ALA A 21 -19.74 14.30 10.55
N LEU A 22 -20.70 14.35 11.47
CA LEU A 22 -22.11 14.45 11.13
C LEU A 22 -22.41 15.77 10.41
N ALA A 23 -21.85 16.89 10.88
CA ALA A 23 -21.94 18.17 10.18
C ALA A 23 -21.31 18.12 8.77
N ALA A 24 -20.15 17.48 8.63
CA ALA A 24 -19.50 17.30 7.33
C ALA A 24 -20.34 16.44 6.36
N LEU A 25 -20.98 15.36 6.84
CA LEU A 25 -21.90 14.54 6.05
C LEU A 25 -23.10 15.36 5.57
N LEU A 26 -23.70 16.15 6.46
CA LEU A 26 -24.84 17.00 6.12
C LEU A 26 -24.46 18.07 5.09
N LEU A 27 -23.28 18.70 5.23
CA LEU A 27 -22.78 19.67 4.26
C LEU A 27 -22.50 19.05 2.88
N CYS A 28 -21.89 17.87 2.84
CA CYS A 28 -21.64 17.15 1.59
C CYS A 28 -22.96 16.70 0.93
N SER A 29 -23.91 16.23 1.72
CA SER A 29 -25.25 15.85 1.26
C SER A 29 -26.01 17.04 0.69
N GLY A 30 -25.95 18.19 1.37
CA GLY A 30 -26.53 19.45 0.90
C GLY A 30 -25.93 19.92 -0.43
N GLY A 31 -24.60 19.80 -0.60
CA GLY A 31 -23.93 20.11 -1.85
C GLY A 31 -24.35 19.20 -3.01
N LEU A 32 -24.43 17.88 -2.77
CA LEU A 32 -24.92 16.91 -3.76
C LEU A 32 -26.39 17.11 -4.12
N PHE A 33 -27.21 17.44 -3.12
CA PHE A 33 -28.62 17.78 -3.32
C PHE A 33 -28.78 19.04 -4.19
N ALA A 34 -28.03 20.11 -3.89
CA ALA A 34 -28.05 21.34 -4.69
C ALA A 34 -27.63 21.08 -6.15
N LEU A 35 -26.60 20.26 -6.36
CA LEU A 35 -26.15 19.87 -7.69
C LEU A 35 -27.22 19.03 -8.41
N GLY A 36 -27.87 18.10 -7.71
CA GLY A 36 -29.02 17.34 -8.21
C GLY A 36 -30.18 18.23 -8.62
N CYS A 37 -30.51 19.26 -7.84
CA CYS A 37 -31.55 20.23 -8.16
C CYS A 37 -31.22 21.03 -9.42
N VAL A 38 -29.96 21.45 -9.60
CA VAL A 38 -29.51 22.15 -10.82
C VAL A 38 -29.61 21.25 -12.05
N LEU A 39 -29.17 20.00 -11.95
CA LEU A 39 -29.25 19.05 -13.07
C LEU A 39 -30.70 18.71 -13.44
N ALA A 40 -31.58 18.63 -12.45
CA ALA A 40 -32.98 18.36 -12.68
C ALA A 40 -33.75 19.58 -13.21
N TRP A 41 -33.36 20.80 -12.81
CA TRP A 41 -33.82 22.04 -13.46
C TRP A 41 -33.42 22.12 -14.93
N GLN A 42 -32.25 21.58 -15.29
CA GLN A 42 -31.77 21.49 -16.67
C GLN A 42 -32.42 20.36 -17.48
N GLY A 43 -33.37 19.61 -16.90
CA GLY A 43 -34.08 18.51 -17.58
C GLY A 43 -33.25 17.24 -17.77
N ILE A 44 -32.08 17.14 -17.15
CA ILE A 44 -31.16 15.99 -17.25
C ILE A 44 -31.59 14.86 -16.29
N LEU A 45 -32.22 15.22 -15.16
CA LEU A 45 -32.65 14.32 -14.09
C LEU A 45 -34.11 14.62 -13.69
N PHE A 46 -34.94 13.58 -13.56
CA PHE A 46 -36.32 13.61 -12.99
C PHE A 46 -37.21 14.82 -13.37
N HIS A 47 -38.08 14.66 -14.37
CA HIS A 47 -39.22 15.55 -14.60
C HIS A 47 -40.48 14.98 -13.92
N PRO A 48 -41.25 15.72 -13.07
CA PRO A 48 -41.02 17.06 -12.50
C PRO A 48 -40.38 17.06 -11.09
N LEU A 49 -39.49 18.03 -10.83
CA LEU A 49 -38.71 18.18 -9.58
C LEU A 49 -39.56 18.28 -8.31
N GLU A 50 -40.69 18.98 -8.39
CA GLU A 50 -41.59 19.27 -7.25
C GLU A 50 -42.16 18.00 -6.61
N GLN A 51 -42.23 16.89 -7.35
CA GLN A 51 -42.78 15.63 -6.86
C GLN A 51 -41.71 14.73 -6.23
N TYR A 52 -40.42 14.98 -6.51
CA TYR A 52 -39.31 14.09 -6.13
C TYR A 52 -38.23 14.75 -5.26
N TRP A 53 -38.41 15.97 -4.77
CA TRP A 53 -37.40 16.66 -3.96
C TRP A 53 -37.03 15.91 -2.66
N ILE A 54 -38.02 15.31 -1.97
CA ILE A 54 -37.77 14.48 -0.77
C ILE A 54 -36.95 13.24 -1.14
N LEU A 55 -37.27 12.62 -2.28
CA LEU A 55 -36.56 11.45 -2.80
C LEU A 55 -35.11 11.82 -3.17
N LEU A 56 -34.91 12.96 -3.83
CA LEU A 56 -33.59 13.48 -4.20
C LEU A 56 -32.73 13.78 -2.97
N LEU A 57 -33.33 14.32 -1.91
CA LEU A 57 -32.67 14.59 -0.63
C LEU A 57 -32.23 13.28 0.05
N LEU A 58 -33.13 12.28 0.11
CA LEU A 58 -32.82 10.94 0.62
C LEU A 58 -31.70 10.26 -0.18
N ILE A 59 -31.78 10.29 -1.51
CA ILE A 59 -30.76 9.71 -2.39
C ILE A 59 -29.42 10.41 -2.18
N SER A 60 -29.40 11.75 -2.08
CA SER A 60 -28.17 12.52 -1.82
C SER A 60 -27.52 12.13 -0.50
N PHE A 61 -28.32 11.98 0.55
CA PHE A 61 -27.83 11.57 1.86
C PHE A 61 -27.31 10.12 1.85
N ILE A 62 -28.06 9.19 1.26
CA ILE A 62 -27.64 7.79 1.13
C ILE A 62 -26.36 7.68 0.32
N LEU A 63 -26.23 8.42 -0.78
CA LEU A 63 -25.07 8.37 -1.65
C LEU A 63 -23.82 8.91 -0.95
N VAL A 64 -23.93 10.04 -0.23
CA VAL A 64 -22.83 10.55 0.60
C VAL A 64 -22.47 9.56 1.70
N LEU A 65 -23.46 9.00 2.40
CA LEU A 65 -23.23 8.01 3.46
C LEU A 65 -22.53 6.77 2.89
N SER A 66 -22.95 6.24 1.74
CA SER A 66 -22.35 5.07 1.10
C SER A 66 -20.93 5.35 0.60
N VAL A 67 -20.65 6.53 0.06
CA VAL A 67 -19.30 6.91 -0.39
C VAL A 67 -18.37 7.18 0.80
N SER A 68 -18.90 7.74 1.87
CA SER A 68 -18.14 8.05 3.07
C SER A 68 -18.02 6.88 4.04
N TYR A 69 -18.81 5.82 3.93
CA TYR A 69 -18.75 4.69 4.87
C TYR A 69 -17.59 3.75 4.53
N ASP A 70 -16.78 3.41 5.55
CA ASP A 70 -15.68 2.46 5.44
C ASP A 70 -15.77 1.43 6.56
N TRP A 71 -15.78 0.13 6.23
CA TRP A 71 -15.86 -0.95 7.21
C TRP A 71 -14.68 -0.98 8.20
N LYS A 72 -13.51 -0.48 7.82
CA LYS A 72 -12.34 -0.47 8.70
C LYS A 72 -12.34 0.75 9.63
N GLN A 73 -12.97 1.86 9.24
CA GLN A 73 -12.75 3.19 9.83
C GLN A 73 -14.04 3.96 10.15
N TYR A 74 -15.20 3.35 9.92
CA TYR A 74 -16.56 3.92 9.95
C TYR A 74 -16.81 5.02 8.91
N PHE A 75 -15.98 6.08 8.89
CA PHE A 75 -16.11 7.17 7.93
C PHE A 75 -14.78 7.59 7.30
N LYS A 76 -14.78 7.73 5.97
CA LYS A 76 -13.69 8.19 5.12
C LYS A 76 -14.11 9.47 4.40
N PHE A 77 -13.30 10.51 4.55
CA PHE A 77 -13.48 11.80 3.88
C PHE A 77 -12.22 12.18 3.10
N PRO A 78 -12.33 13.04 2.07
CA PRO A 78 -11.16 13.69 1.49
C PRO A 78 -10.32 14.39 2.56
N PHE A 79 -8.99 14.36 2.41
CA PHE A 79 -8.04 14.88 3.40
C PHE A 79 -8.35 16.32 3.87
N LEU A 80 -8.82 17.18 2.96
CA LEU A 80 -9.21 18.56 3.24
C LEU A 80 -10.25 18.67 4.36
N ILE A 81 -11.21 17.74 4.41
CA ILE A 81 -12.25 17.67 5.43
C ILE A 81 -11.73 16.86 6.62
N GLN A 82 -11.07 15.73 6.33
CA GLN A 82 -10.65 14.79 7.35
C GLN A 82 -9.67 15.37 8.37
N GLN A 83 -8.78 16.28 7.98
CA GLN A 83 -7.83 16.92 8.91
C GLN A 83 -8.50 17.63 10.10
N TYR A 84 -9.77 18.03 9.97
CA TYR A 84 -10.54 18.68 11.03
C TYR A 84 -11.30 17.68 11.93
N LEU A 85 -11.42 16.43 11.48
CA LEU A 85 -12.18 15.34 12.10
C LEU A 85 -11.29 14.37 12.90
N ILE A 86 -9.98 14.44 12.69
CA ILE A 86 -8.95 13.62 13.36
C ILE A 86 -8.32 14.37 14.54
N ASP A 87 -7.45 13.70 15.30
CA ASP A 87 -6.68 14.35 16.36
C ASP A 87 -5.88 15.55 15.81
N SER A 88 -6.02 16.70 16.47
CA SER A 88 -5.31 17.94 16.14
C SER A 88 -3.78 17.79 16.07
N LYS A 89 -3.18 16.96 16.94
CA LYS A 89 -1.73 16.69 16.91
C LYS A 89 -1.35 15.91 15.67
N LEU A 90 -2.21 14.98 15.24
CA LEU A 90 -2.01 14.16 14.05
C LEU A 90 -2.21 14.98 12.77
N ALA A 91 -3.22 15.85 12.76
CA ALA A 91 -3.42 16.81 11.68
C ALA A 91 -2.21 17.73 11.50
N GLN A 92 -1.60 18.19 12.61
CA GLN A 92 -0.36 18.97 12.57
C GLN A 92 0.82 18.15 12.05
N ASP A 93 1.03 16.93 12.55
CA ASP A 93 2.10 16.04 12.06
C ASP A 93 2.00 15.80 10.55
N ILE A 94 0.78 15.57 10.05
CA ILE A 94 0.53 15.37 8.62
C ILE A 94 0.74 16.66 7.82
N ARG A 95 0.25 17.80 8.32
CA ARG A 95 0.39 19.12 7.68
C ARG A 95 1.85 19.55 7.59
N GLU A 96 2.59 19.38 8.68
CA GLU A 96 4.02 19.72 8.78
C GLU A 96 4.93 18.67 8.16
N ARG A 97 4.40 17.50 7.81
CA ARG A 97 5.16 16.35 7.29
C ARG A 97 6.28 15.96 8.25
N ALA A 98 5.96 15.86 9.53
CA ALA A 98 6.88 15.55 10.62
C ALA A 98 7.27 14.07 10.68
N LEU A 99 7.52 13.46 9.52
CA LEU A 99 8.00 12.08 9.39
C LEU A 99 9.49 12.03 9.71
N ARG A 100 9.87 11.11 10.59
CA ARG A 100 11.25 10.79 10.93
C ARG A 100 11.54 9.32 10.69
N SER A 101 12.80 9.01 10.42
CA SER A 101 13.33 7.65 10.34
C SER A 101 14.40 7.46 11.39
N SER A 102 14.37 6.34 12.10
CA SER A 102 15.41 5.98 13.07
C SER A 102 15.51 4.47 13.20
N ASP A 103 16.72 3.99 13.43
CA ASP A 103 16.95 2.65 13.92
C ASP A 103 16.45 2.56 15.38
N ALA A 104 15.85 1.44 15.73
CA ALA A 104 15.29 1.20 17.04
C ALA A 104 15.38 -0.27 17.43
N THR A 105 15.32 -0.53 18.73
CA THR A 105 15.14 -1.87 19.26
C THR A 105 13.80 -1.95 19.98
N ILE A 106 13.04 -3.01 19.71
CA ILE A 106 11.76 -3.26 20.36
C ILE A 106 12.01 -3.78 21.77
N MET A 107 11.54 -3.05 22.78
CA MET A 107 11.73 -3.38 24.19
C MET A 107 10.49 -4.00 24.83
N GLY A 108 9.32 -3.86 24.21
CA GLY A 108 8.08 -4.36 24.77
C GLY A 108 6.86 -4.03 23.92
N GLN A 109 5.75 -4.64 24.28
CA GLN A 109 4.46 -4.41 23.63
C GLN A 109 3.36 -4.27 24.67
N ARG A 110 2.32 -3.50 24.35
CA ARG A 110 1.09 -3.46 25.14
C ARG A 110 -0.11 -3.13 24.27
N GLN A 111 -1.29 -3.41 24.78
CA GLN A 111 -2.53 -3.02 24.16
C GLN A 111 -3.30 -2.09 25.12
N ILE A 112 -3.60 -0.88 24.66
CA ILE A 112 -4.37 0.11 25.43
C ILE A 112 -5.79 0.23 24.85
N HIS A 113 -6.77 0.52 25.70
CA HIS A 113 -8.10 0.87 25.22
C HIS A 113 -8.11 2.34 24.81
N THR A 114 -8.42 2.63 23.55
CA THR A 114 -8.60 4.00 23.08
C THR A 114 -10.05 4.43 23.19
N THR A 115 -10.99 3.51 23.00
CA THR A 115 -12.42 3.69 23.27
C THR A 115 -13.01 2.40 23.87
N ARG A 116 -14.25 2.42 24.36
CA ARG A 116 -14.92 1.22 24.92
C ARG A 116 -14.94 0.03 23.95
N LEU A 117 -14.86 0.28 22.64
CA LEU A 117 -14.94 -0.74 21.59
C LEU A 117 -13.61 -0.95 20.84
N HIS A 118 -12.59 -0.13 21.11
CA HIS A 118 -11.36 -0.15 20.32
C HIS A 118 -10.11 -0.25 21.18
N LYS A 119 -9.26 -1.19 20.79
CA LYS A 119 -7.98 -1.45 21.43
C LYS A 119 -6.86 -1.05 20.46
N GLN A 120 -6.01 -0.12 20.88
CA GLN A 120 -4.83 0.29 20.13
C GLN A 120 -3.61 -0.47 20.63
N GLN A 121 -2.83 -1.02 19.69
CA GLN A 121 -1.55 -1.64 20.00
C GLN A 121 -0.45 -0.59 20.08
N GLN A 122 0.45 -0.76 21.04
CA GLN A 122 1.61 0.10 21.25
C GLN A 122 2.88 -0.74 21.39
N LEU A 123 3.96 -0.26 20.80
CA LEU A 123 5.30 -0.83 20.96
C LEU A 123 6.17 0.14 21.77
N LEU A 124 6.96 -0.41 22.69
CA LEU A 124 8.00 0.31 23.40
C LEU A 124 9.26 0.21 22.55
N LEU A 125 9.71 1.34 22.01
CA LEU A 125 10.90 1.41 21.16
C LEU A 125 12.00 2.19 21.86
N LYS A 126 13.20 1.63 21.88
CA LYS A 126 14.42 2.38 22.20
C LYS A 126 15.02 2.84 20.88
N LEU A 127 14.85 4.12 20.56
CA LEU A 127 15.44 4.74 19.38
C LEU A 127 16.93 4.98 19.61
N ASN A 128 17.78 4.80 18.61
CA ASN A 128 19.23 5.03 18.77
C ASN A 128 19.54 6.47 19.19
N ASP A 129 18.75 7.45 18.75
CA ASP A 129 18.93 8.87 19.06
C ASP A 129 18.42 9.27 20.46
N HIS A 130 17.75 8.36 21.19
CA HIS A 130 17.16 8.65 22.49
C HIS A 130 17.55 7.60 23.54
N GLU A 131 18.12 8.05 24.66
CA GLU A 131 18.55 7.14 25.74
C GLU A 131 17.37 6.38 26.37
N THR A 132 16.20 7.02 26.48
CA THR A 132 15.02 6.46 27.13
C THR A 132 14.07 5.80 26.14
N PRO A 133 13.57 4.58 26.42
CA PRO A 133 12.57 3.92 25.59
C PRO A 133 11.22 4.64 25.67
N GLN A 134 10.54 4.77 24.53
CA GLN A 134 9.27 5.49 24.42
C GLN A 134 8.17 4.62 23.79
N TRP A 135 6.92 4.86 24.18
CA TRP A 135 5.76 4.18 23.61
C TRP A 135 5.33 4.83 22.30
N PHE A 136 5.15 4.00 21.28
CA PHE A 136 4.66 4.37 19.96
C PHE A 136 3.34 3.66 19.66
N ASN A 137 2.39 4.39 19.07
CA ASN A 137 1.14 3.82 18.59
C ASN A 137 1.42 3.08 17.29
N VAL A 138 0.94 1.85 17.20
CA VAL A 138 1.12 1.04 16.00
C VAL A 138 -0.18 0.93 15.25
N ASP A 139 -0.17 1.40 14.00
CA ASP A 139 -1.18 1.04 13.03
C ASP A 139 -0.52 0.08 12.04
N LEU A 140 -0.56 -1.21 12.36
CA LEU A 140 0.10 -2.24 11.55
C LEU A 140 -0.49 -2.32 10.13
N ASN A 141 -1.68 -1.76 9.90
CA ASN A 141 -2.25 -1.60 8.55
C ASN A 141 -1.51 -0.53 7.73
N GLN A 142 -0.60 0.25 8.33
CA GLN A 142 0.21 1.27 7.68
C GLN A 142 1.63 0.79 7.34
N VAL A 143 2.20 -0.10 8.17
CA VAL A 143 3.43 -0.84 7.85
C VAL A 143 3.26 -1.60 6.53
N PHE A 144 2.03 -2.01 6.28
CA PHE A 144 1.57 -2.78 5.15
C PHE A 144 0.35 -2.06 4.54
N ASN A 145 0.54 -0.94 3.83
CA ASN A 145 -0.53 -0.47 2.93
C ASN A 145 -0.64 -1.47 1.75
N THR A 146 -1.30 -2.59 2.05
CA THR A 146 -1.35 -3.78 1.23
C THR A 146 -2.63 -3.87 0.41
N GLU A 147 -3.34 -2.77 0.13
CA GLU A 147 -4.52 -2.85 -0.75
C GLU A 147 -4.25 -3.59 -2.08
N PRO A 148 -3.02 -3.55 -2.65
CA PRO A 148 -2.64 -4.40 -3.79
C PRO A 148 -1.66 -5.54 -3.46
N TYR A 149 -1.48 -5.94 -2.20
CA TYR A 149 -0.60 -7.01 -1.74
C TYR A 149 -1.44 -8.02 -0.91
N LEU A 150 -0.96 -9.23 -0.62
CA LEU A 150 -1.63 -10.02 0.42
C LEU A 150 -1.65 -9.20 1.72
N ASP A 151 -2.77 -9.19 2.44
CA ASP A 151 -2.88 -8.56 3.76
C ASP A 151 -1.93 -9.28 4.74
N ILE A 152 -0.68 -8.79 4.75
CA ILE A 152 0.37 -9.22 5.64
C ILE A 152 0.12 -8.52 6.97
N HIS A 153 -0.19 -9.29 8.00
CA HIS A 153 -0.35 -8.78 9.35
C HIS A 153 0.83 -9.26 10.19
N VAL A 154 1.54 -8.35 10.84
CA VAL A 154 2.41 -8.75 11.95
C VAL A 154 1.50 -8.86 13.18
N ARG A 155 1.56 -9.97 13.92
CA ARG A 155 0.88 -10.04 15.22
C ARG A 155 1.89 -9.55 16.25
N PRO A 156 1.63 -8.46 16.98
CA PRO A 156 2.52 -8.10 18.05
C PRO A 156 2.46 -9.20 19.10
N SER A 157 3.62 -9.81 19.32
CA SER A 157 3.85 -10.95 20.20
C SER A 157 5.15 -10.70 20.96
N ASP A 158 5.38 -11.42 22.05
CA ASP A 158 6.60 -11.26 22.84
C ASP A 158 7.85 -11.68 22.07
N ALA A 159 7.69 -12.41 20.96
CA ALA A 159 8.77 -12.75 20.03
C ALA A 159 9.36 -11.53 19.30
N LEU A 160 8.65 -10.38 19.28
CA LEU A 160 9.18 -9.14 18.70
C LEU A 160 10.23 -8.47 19.58
N ILE A 161 10.26 -8.79 20.88
CA ILE A 161 11.11 -8.11 21.85
C ILE A 161 12.58 -8.47 21.58
N GLY A 162 13.42 -7.44 21.50
CA GLY A 162 14.85 -7.56 21.19
C GLY A 162 15.19 -7.37 19.71
N GLN A 163 14.20 -7.34 18.81
CA GLN A 163 14.45 -7.16 17.38
C GLN A 163 14.91 -5.73 17.06
N GLN A 164 15.97 -5.61 16.25
CA GLN A 164 16.42 -4.35 15.65
C GLN A 164 15.62 -4.04 14.39
N VAL A 165 15.08 -2.83 14.33
CA VAL A 165 14.13 -2.42 13.31
C VAL A 165 14.42 -0.99 12.86
N LEU A 166 14.14 -0.71 11.60
CA LEU A 166 14.12 0.65 11.09
C LEU A 166 12.67 1.13 11.07
N VAL A 167 12.42 2.21 11.80
CA VAL A 167 11.08 2.76 12.06
C VAL A 167 10.94 4.10 11.36
N TYR A 168 9.88 4.26 10.58
CA TYR A 168 9.36 5.55 10.16
C TYR A 168 8.19 5.94 11.05
N TYR A 169 8.23 7.12 11.66
CA TYR A 169 7.19 7.55 12.59
C TYR A 169 6.92 9.06 12.52
N LEU A 170 5.73 9.46 12.99
CA LEU A 170 5.35 10.86 13.16
C LEU A 170 5.83 11.37 14.53
N MET A 171 6.59 12.47 14.54
CA MET A 171 7.31 12.91 15.73
C MET A 171 6.39 13.28 16.91
N ARG A 172 5.32 14.06 16.70
CA ARG A 172 4.52 14.60 17.82
C ARG A 172 3.54 13.57 18.36
N THR A 173 2.89 12.82 17.48
CA THR A 173 1.88 11.82 17.84
C THR A 173 2.45 10.44 18.10
N ARG A 174 3.71 10.19 17.73
CA ARG A 174 4.41 8.91 17.90
C ARG A 174 3.67 7.74 17.25
N TRP A 175 3.04 8.00 16.11
CA TRP A 175 2.46 6.94 15.28
C TRP A 175 3.54 6.32 14.40
N ILE A 176 3.66 5.00 14.48
CA ILE A 176 4.50 4.25 13.55
C ILE A 176 3.80 4.23 12.21
N VAL A 177 4.51 4.73 11.23
CA VAL A 177 4.06 4.82 9.85
C VAL A 177 4.47 3.57 9.08
N GLN A 178 5.76 3.23 9.16
CA GLN A 178 6.33 2.04 8.54
C GLN A 178 7.41 1.43 9.43
N LEU A 179 7.58 0.12 9.35
CA LEU A 179 8.45 -0.65 10.23
C LEU A 179 8.99 -1.87 9.47
N TYR A 180 10.29 -2.07 9.50
CA TYR A 180 10.94 -3.22 8.86
C TYR A 180 12.14 -3.67 9.68
N ALA A 181 12.50 -4.95 9.54
CA ALA A 181 13.73 -5.46 10.11
C ALA A 181 14.93 -4.67 9.58
N TYR A 182 15.94 -4.51 10.42
CA TYR A 182 17.20 -3.88 10.04
C TYR A 182 17.85 -4.63 8.86
N ASP A 183 18.42 -3.89 7.91
CA ASP A 183 18.90 -4.44 6.62
C ASP A 183 20.02 -5.51 6.76
N GLY A 184 20.67 -5.57 7.93
CA GLY A 184 21.68 -6.59 8.27
C GLY A 184 21.09 -7.97 8.60
N ASP A 185 19.80 -8.07 8.90
CA ASP A 185 19.15 -9.33 9.26
C ASP A 185 18.59 -10.03 8.02
N GLN A 186 19.49 -10.63 7.23
CA GLN A 186 19.14 -11.44 6.06
C GLN A 186 18.58 -12.82 6.46
N ASN A 187 17.80 -12.89 7.53
CA ASN A 187 17.17 -14.12 7.99
C ASN A 187 15.84 -14.36 7.25
N PHE A 188 15.88 -15.24 6.26
CA PHE A 188 14.71 -15.64 5.48
C PHE A 188 13.86 -16.74 6.13
N GLN A 189 14.11 -17.10 7.40
CA GLN A 189 13.36 -18.16 8.10
C GLN A 189 11.85 -17.91 8.07
N HIS A 190 11.44 -16.64 8.19
CA HIS A 190 10.05 -16.21 8.21
C HIS A 190 9.34 -16.31 6.85
N LEU A 191 10.06 -16.52 5.73
CA LEU A 191 9.45 -16.77 4.42
C LEU A 191 8.73 -18.12 4.35
N GLN A 192 9.06 -19.07 5.21
CA GLN A 192 8.46 -20.40 5.20
C GLN A 192 6.94 -20.36 5.42
N HIS A 193 6.46 -19.51 6.33
CA HIS A 193 5.02 -19.33 6.57
C HIS A 193 4.32 -18.68 5.37
N TYR A 194 4.98 -17.71 4.75
CA TYR A 194 4.49 -17.01 3.56
C TYR A 194 4.33 -17.95 2.35
N ILE A 195 5.28 -18.87 2.16
CA ILE A 195 5.26 -19.87 1.08
C ILE A 195 4.21 -20.96 1.36
N ALA A 196 4.08 -21.41 2.61
CA ALA A 196 3.19 -22.51 2.98
C ALA A 196 1.70 -22.14 2.93
N THR A 197 1.33 -20.85 2.92
CA THR A 197 -0.07 -20.39 2.86
C THR A 197 -0.34 -19.51 1.62
N PRO A 198 -0.35 -20.09 0.40
CA PRO A 198 -0.42 -19.31 -0.84
C PRO A 198 -1.81 -18.76 -1.21
N ILE A 199 -2.87 -19.00 -0.43
CA ILE A 199 -4.25 -18.75 -0.88
C ILE A 199 -5.09 -18.08 0.22
N ARG A 200 -5.34 -16.77 0.04
CA ARG A 200 -6.41 -15.97 0.70
C ARG A 200 -6.52 -16.07 2.23
N GLY A 201 -5.38 -16.03 2.94
CA GLY A 201 -5.35 -15.92 4.39
C GLY A 201 -4.69 -14.63 4.86
N ARG A 202 -5.12 -14.11 6.02
CA ARG A 202 -4.31 -13.16 6.81
C ARG A 202 -3.03 -13.88 7.21
N ILE A 203 -1.89 -13.46 6.67
CA ILE A 203 -0.59 -14.06 7.02
C ILE A 203 -0.10 -13.36 8.28
N TYR A 204 0.15 -14.14 9.34
CA TYR A 204 0.69 -13.63 10.59
C TYR A 204 2.19 -13.88 10.64
N PHE A 205 2.95 -12.82 10.89
CA PHE A 205 4.37 -12.93 11.21
C PHE A 205 4.60 -12.75 12.71
N ASP A 206 5.43 -13.61 13.29
CA ASP A 206 5.89 -13.51 14.67
C ASP A 206 7.00 -12.46 14.84
N HIS A 207 7.67 -12.11 13.73
CA HIS A 207 8.77 -11.13 13.65
C HIS A 207 8.46 -10.09 12.59
N ILE A 208 9.06 -8.90 12.70
CA ILE A 208 8.89 -7.88 11.67
C ILE A 208 9.68 -8.31 10.41
N PRO A 209 9.04 -8.36 9.24
CA PRO A 209 9.70 -8.78 8.00
C PRO A 209 10.69 -7.72 7.50
N SER A 210 11.70 -8.17 6.74
CA SER A 210 12.59 -7.27 6.01
C SER A 210 11.89 -6.62 4.82
N ARG A 211 12.42 -5.48 4.37
CA ARG A 211 11.83 -4.77 3.21
C ARG A 211 11.84 -5.63 1.94
N LEU A 212 12.85 -6.47 1.75
CA LEU A 212 12.91 -7.41 0.63
C LEU A 212 11.75 -8.41 0.65
N MET A 213 11.41 -8.97 1.82
CA MET A 213 10.30 -9.93 1.94
C MET A 213 8.96 -9.32 1.48
N LEU A 214 8.75 -8.04 1.81
CA LEU A 214 7.54 -7.31 1.41
C LEU A 214 7.52 -6.98 -0.09
N ASP A 215 8.69 -6.87 -0.71
CA ASP A 215 8.84 -6.58 -2.13
C ASP A 215 8.79 -7.80 -3.04
N LEU A 216 8.82 -9.02 -2.50
CA LEU A 216 8.83 -10.25 -3.30
C LEU A 216 7.73 -10.31 -4.37
N PRO A 217 6.45 -9.93 -4.10
CA PRO A 217 5.40 -9.93 -5.12
C PRO A 217 5.63 -8.94 -6.28
N ARG A 218 6.55 -8.00 -6.12
CA ARG A 218 6.85 -6.92 -7.07
C ARG A 218 8.20 -7.09 -7.75
N VAL A 219 8.98 -8.12 -7.40
CA VAL A 219 10.20 -8.47 -8.11
C VAL A 219 9.85 -8.81 -9.56
N ALA A 220 10.39 -8.04 -10.49
CA ALA A 220 10.10 -8.14 -11.92
C ALA A 220 11.26 -8.78 -12.69
N HIS A 221 12.50 -8.52 -12.28
CA HIS A 221 13.67 -9.06 -12.93
C HIS A 221 14.68 -9.56 -11.90
N ILE A 222 15.17 -10.77 -12.15
CA ILE A 222 16.14 -11.51 -11.35
C ILE A 222 17.36 -11.78 -12.23
N GLN A 223 18.53 -11.35 -11.77
CA GLN A 223 19.80 -11.61 -12.41
C GLN A 223 20.72 -12.30 -11.41
N ALA A 224 21.38 -13.38 -11.81
CA ALA A 224 22.45 -13.97 -11.03
C ALA A 224 23.79 -13.43 -11.54
N SER A 225 24.69 -13.08 -10.63
CA SER A 225 26.06 -12.67 -10.96
C SER A 225 27.08 -13.25 -9.99
N ARG A 226 28.23 -13.67 -10.50
CA ARG A 226 29.40 -14.05 -9.69
C ARG A 226 30.38 -12.88 -9.62
N GLU A 227 30.97 -12.66 -8.45
CA GLU A 227 32.19 -11.87 -8.30
C GLU A 227 33.38 -12.82 -8.45
N ASP A 228 34.41 -12.36 -9.17
CA ASP A 228 35.45 -13.21 -9.77
C ASP A 228 36.10 -14.21 -8.78
N ASP A 229 36.37 -15.41 -9.30
CA ASP A 229 36.99 -16.61 -8.67
C ASP A 229 36.29 -17.23 -7.44
N SER A 230 35.10 -16.78 -7.05
CA SER A 230 34.34 -17.42 -5.98
C SER A 230 33.20 -18.33 -6.50
N PRO A 231 32.98 -19.52 -5.90
CA PRO A 231 31.79 -20.33 -6.20
C PRO A 231 30.49 -19.67 -5.73
N SER A 232 30.60 -18.60 -4.93
CA SER A 232 29.47 -17.79 -4.51
C SER A 232 28.94 -16.92 -5.64
N TYR A 233 27.62 -16.85 -5.72
CA TYR A 233 26.91 -15.93 -6.60
C TYR A 233 25.97 -15.03 -5.80
N THR A 234 25.63 -13.91 -6.39
CA THR A 234 24.71 -12.91 -5.87
C THR A 234 23.48 -12.87 -6.76
N LEU A 235 22.31 -12.84 -6.15
CA LEU A 235 21.06 -12.52 -6.83
C LEU A 235 20.83 -11.01 -6.77
N LYS A 236 20.81 -10.40 -7.95
CA LYS A 236 20.38 -9.03 -8.18
C LYS A 236 18.89 -9.05 -8.49
N LEU A 237 18.08 -8.61 -7.55
CA LEU A 237 16.63 -8.52 -7.66
C LEU A 237 16.25 -7.08 -7.97
N SER A 238 15.38 -6.88 -8.95
CA SER A 238 14.85 -5.57 -9.29
C SER A 238 13.32 -5.59 -9.28
N THR A 239 12.73 -4.62 -8.60
CA THR A 239 11.28 -4.47 -8.52
C THR A 239 10.74 -3.72 -9.74
N ASN A 240 9.43 -3.88 -10.00
CA ASN A 240 8.72 -3.17 -11.06
C ASN A 240 8.73 -1.63 -10.92
N TYR A 241 9.11 -1.11 -9.75
CA TYR A 241 9.23 0.32 -9.46
C TYR A 241 10.69 0.80 -9.35
N GLY A 242 11.67 -0.04 -9.70
CA GLY A 242 13.07 0.36 -9.84
C GLY A 242 13.94 0.24 -8.59
N LYS A 243 13.48 -0.44 -7.53
CA LYS A 243 14.32 -0.74 -6.38
C LYS A 243 15.17 -1.99 -6.64
N TYR A 244 16.44 -1.93 -6.24
CA TYR A 244 17.41 -3.01 -6.44
C TYR A 244 17.84 -3.61 -5.09
N TYR A 245 17.92 -4.93 -5.06
CA TYR A 245 18.43 -5.70 -3.93
C TYR A 245 19.55 -6.63 -4.40
N ARG A 246 20.56 -6.81 -3.56
CA ARG A 246 21.66 -7.75 -3.79
C ARG A 246 21.69 -8.73 -2.63
N VAL A 247 21.46 -10.00 -2.92
CA VAL A 247 21.48 -11.07 -1.92
C VAL A 247 22.55 -12.07 -2.27
N SER A 248 23.47 -12.33 -1.35
CA SER A 248 24.50 -13.36 -1.53
C SER A 248 23.91 -14.75 -1.34
N CYS A 249 24.37 -15.74 -2.11
CA CYS A 249 24.02 -17.14 -1.88
C CYS A 249 24.50 -17.66 -0.50
N LYS A 250 25.41 -16.94 0.16
CA LYS A 250 25.89 -17.23 1.53
C LYS A 250 24.95 -16.68 2.62
N ALA A 251 23.91 -15.94 2.25
CA ALA A 251 22.95 -15.41 3.22
C ALA A 251 22.25 -16.54 3.99
N ALA A 252 21.94 -16.29 5.26
CA ALA A 252 21.24 -17.26 6.09
C ALA A 252 19.88 -17.63 5.47
N HIS A 253 19.60 -18.92 5.36
CA HIS A 253 18.35 -19.44 4.77
C HIS A 253 18.09 -18.97 3.32
N PHE A 254 19.14 -18.71 2.54
CA PHE A 254 19.03 -18.37 1.11
C PHE A 254 18.15 -19.36 0.32
N ASP A 255 18.20 -20.66 0.65
CA ASP A 255 17.36 -21.69 0.02
C ASP A 255 15.86 -21.36 0.10
N LYS A 256 15.42 -20.71 1.19
CA LYS A 256 14.02 -20.29 1.36
C LYS A 256 13.66 -19.11 0.44
N LEU A 257 14.60 -18.19 0.24
CA LEU A 257 14.44 -17.11 -0.73
C LEU A 257 14.39 -17.67 -2.16
N GLU A 258 15.27 -18.60 -2.49
CA GLU A 258 15.28 -19.29 -3.78
C GLU A 258 13.92 -19.96 -4.05
N LEU A 259 13.38 -20.66 -3.05
CA LEU A 259 12.07 -21.30 -3.14
C LEU A 259 10.92 -20.29 -3.29
N ALA A 260 10.97 -19.16 -2.57
CA ALA A 260 9.99 -18.07 -2.74
C ALA A 260 10.01 -17.48 -4.16
N LEU A 261 11.20 -17.40 -4.77
CA LEU A 261 11.40 -16.86 -6.12
C LEU A 261 11.19 -17.91 -7.22
N ALA A 262 10.99 -19.19 -6.90
CA ALA A 262 10.91 -20.29 -7.88
C ALA A 262 9.86 -20.06 -8.98
N ASN A 263 8.74 -19.41 -8.64
CA ASN A 263 7.70 -19.09 -9.62
C ASN A 263 8.15 -18.01 -10.64
N LEU A 264 9.06 -17.13 -10.23
CA LEU A 264 9.58 -16.01 -11.02
C LEU A 264 10.88 -16.37 -11.77
N ILE A 265 11.59 -17.42 -11.35
CA ILE A 265 12.85 -17.86 -11.93
C ILE A 265 12.62 -18.85 -13.08
N ASP A 266 13.25 -18.62 -14.22
CA ASP A 266 13.39 -19.61 -15.29
C ASP A 266 14.36 -20.70 -14.83
N PHE A 267 13.79 -21.84 -14.46
CA PHE A 267 14.51 -22.96 -13.89
C PHE A 267 15.63 -23.47 -14.79
N LEU A 268 15.44 -23.50 -16.12
CA LEU A 268 16.45 -24.00 -17.05
C LEU A 268 17.67 -23.09 -17.05
N ARG A 269 17.46 -21.78 -17.26
CA ARG A 269 18.54 -20.78 -17.27
C ARG A 269 19.28 -20.71 -15.94
N TYR A 270 18.55 -20.85 -14.84
CA TYR A 270 19.13 -20.81 -13.51
C TYR A 270 19.97 -22.05 -13.20
N ARG A 271 19.48 -23.23 -13.59
CA ARG A 271 20.22 -24.49 -13.48
C ARG A 271 21.50 -24.45 -14.32
N ASP A 272 21.43 -23.96 -15.56
CA ASP A 272 22.59 -23.83 -16.44
C ASP A 272 23.64 -22.88 -15.84
N PHE A 273 23.22 -21.75 -15.26
CA PHE A 273 24.10 -20.86 -14.52
C PHE A 273 24.78 -21.54 -13.32
N LYS A 274 24.04 -22.35 -12.55
CA LYS A 274 24.59 -23.09 -11.41
C LYS A 274 25.63 -24.14 -11.82
N HIS A 275 25.41 -24.85 -12.93
CA HIS A 275 26.33 -25.90 -13.40
C HIS A 275 27.55 -25.38 -14.16
N HIS A 276 27.47 -24.19 -14.77
CA HIS A 276 28.56 -23.61 -15.53
C HIS A 276 29.20 -22.44 -14.76
N PRO A 277 30.31 -22.68 -14.04
CA PRO A 277 31.02 -21.63 -13.29
C PRO A 277 31.56 -20.51 -14.20
N GLU A 278 31.83 -20.82 -15.47
CA GLU A 278 32.24 -19.87 -16.52
C GLU A 278 31.28 -18.67 -16.67
N ILE A 279 29.99 -18.90 -16.41
CA ILE A 279 28.95 -17.89 -16.62
C ILE A 279 29.04 -16.87 -15.48
N ARG A 280 29.57 -15.68 -15.79
CA ARG A 280 29.69 -14.57 -14.82
C ARG A 280 28.36 -13.92 -14.49
N GLN A 281 27.45 -13.83 -15.46
CA GLN A 281 26.13 -13.23 -15.28
C GLN A 281 25.07 -13.92 -16.13
N ALA A 282 23.87 -14.11 -15.57
CA ALA A 282 22.73 -14.64 -16.29
C ALA A 282 21.43 -13.95 -15.85
N VAL A 283 20.59 -13.58 -16.82
CA VAL A 283 19.21 -13.16 -16.55
C VAL A 283 18.36 -14.41 -16.39
N ILE A 284 17.92 -14.65 -15.15
CA ILE A 284 17.22 -15.87 -14.76
C ILE A 284 15.74 -15.64 -14.48
N SER A 285 15.22 -14.42 -14.67
CA SER A 285 13.77 -14.19 -14.57
C SER A 285 13.02 -14.82 -15.74
N LYS A 286 11.89 -15.48 -15.46
CA LYS A 286 10.90 -15.84 -16.48
C LYS A 286 10.46 -14.58 -17.20
N HIS A 287 10.21 -14.70 -18.50
CA HIS A 287 9.52 -13.66 -19.23
C HIS A 287 8.10 -13.53 -18.68
N HIS A 288 7.86 -12.48 -17.89
CA HIS A 288 6.53 -12.21 -17.41
C HIS A 288 5.61 -11.82 -18.57
N PRO A 289 4.39 -12.37 -18.66
CA PRO A 289 3.41 -12.02 -19.70
C PRO A 289 2.78 -10.62 -19.52
N PHE A 290 3.43 -9.70 -18.78
CA PHE A 290 2.95 -8.32 -18.58
C PHE A 290 2.81 -7.55 -19.90
N LEU A 291 3.55 -7.95 -20.95
CA LEU A 291 3.41 -7.40 -22.30
C LEU A 291 2.01 -7.62 -22.91
N TYR A 292 1.32 -8.72 -22.57
CA TYR A 292 0.03 -9.06 -23.18
C TYR A 292 -1.19 -8.61 -22.36
N ARG A 293 -1.06 -8.45 -21.03
CA ARG A 293 -2.18 -8.05 -20.15
C ARG A 293 -2.68 -6.62 -20.44
N ASN A 294 -1.80 -5.75 -20.92
CA ASN A 294 -2.17 -4.39 -21.30
C ASN A 294 -2.62 -4.28 -22.76
N LEU A 295 -2.21 -5.22 -23.62
CA LEU A 295 -2.49 -5.21 -25.06
C LEU A 295 -4.00 -5.33 -25.33
N LEU A 296 -4.69 -6.23 -24.63
CA LEU A 296 -6.15 -6.38 -24.69
C LEU A 296 -6.89 -5.10 -24.27
N ASN A 297 -6.35 -4.37 -23.28
CA ASN A 297 -6.94 -3.12 -22.82
C ASN A 297 -6.67 -1.95 -23.77
N TYR A 298 -5.49 -1.88 -24.38
CA TYR A 298 -5.19 -0.90 -25.43
C TYR A 298 -6.01 -1.16 -26.69
N MET A 299 -6.23 -2.43 -27.05
CA MET A 299 -7.16 -2.81 -28.12
C MET A 299 -8.59 -2.40 -27.81
N LEU A 300 -9.03 -2.51 -26.55
CA LEU A 300 -10.37 -2.08 -26.12
C LEU A 300 -10.54 -0.54 -26.17
N ILE A 301 -9.52 0.22 -25.75
CA ILE A 301 -9.52 1.69 -25.87
C ILE A 301 -9.54 2.10 -27.36
N ALA A 302 -8.72 1.45 -28.19
CA ALA A 302 -8.68 1.70 -29.63
C ALA A 302 -10.02 1.36 -30.31
N ALA A 303 -10.66 0.25 -29.94
CA ALA A 303 -11.97 -0.15 -30.44
C ALA A 303 -13.06 0.84 -30.04
N LEU A 304 -13.07 1.33 -28.80
CA LEU A 304 -14.02 2.34 -28.32
C LEU A 304 -13.86 3.68 -29.06
N LEU A 305 -12.61 4.10 -29.34
CA LEU A 305 -12.33 5.31 -30.12
C LEU A 305 -12.77 5.17 -31.58
N LEU A 306 -12.56 4.00 -32.20
CA LEU A 306 -13.04 3.68 -33.55
C LEU A 306 -14.57 3.67 -33.63
N PHE A 307 -15.24 3.13 -32.61
CA PHE A 307 -16.70 3.13 -32.53
C PHE A 307 -17.25 4.55 -32.38
N ALA A 308 -16.66 5.36 -31.50
CA ALA A 308 -17.05 6.77 -31.33
C ALA A 308 -16.85 7.59 -32.63
N ALA A 309 -15.79 7.30 -33.39
CA ALA A 309 -15.53 7.97 -34.66
C ALA A 309 -16.52 7.58 -35.78
N THR A 310 -17.07 6.36 -35.72
CA THR A 310 -18.01 5.85 -36.74
C THR A 310 -19.47 6.18 -36.43
N THR A 311 -19.87 6.27 -35.15
CA THR A 311 -21.25 6.62 -34.76
C THR A 311 -21.46 8.10 -34.42
N ALA A 312 -20.37 8.90 -34.39
CA ALA A 312 -20.38 10.30 -33.96
C ALA A 312 -20.90 10.54 -32.52
N ASP A 313 -20.89 9.49 -31.68
CA ASP A 313 -21.32 9.58 -30.29
C ASP A 313 -20.21 10.08 -29.37
N TRP A 314 -20.30 11.35 -29.00
CA TRP A 314 -19.36 12.00 -28.08
C TRP A 314 -19.30 11.35 -26.69
N GLN A 315 -20.36 10.65 -26.26
CA GLN A 315 -20.41 9.94 -24.97
C GLN A 315 -19.43 8.76 -24.91
N LEU A 316 -19.26 8.03 -26.03
CA LEU A 316 -18.30 6.92 -26.13
C LEU A 316 -16.85 7.41 -26.14
N ALA A 317 -16.59 8.56 -26.78
CA ALA A 317 -15.29 9.20 -26.75
C ALA A 317 -14.90 9.61 -25.31
N LEU A 318 -15.85 10.18 -24.55
CA LEU A 318 -15.63 10.58 -23.16
C LEU A 318 -15.39 9.36 -22.26
N LEU A 319 -16.12 8.26 -22.47
CA LEU A 319 -15.93 7.00 -21.76
C LEU A 319 -14.56 6.37 -22.05
N SER A 320 -14.09 6.43 -23.30
CA SER A 320 -12.75 5.95 -23.68
C SER A 320 -11.63 6.76 -22.99
N LEU A 321 -11.81 8.08 -22.86
CA LEU A 321 -10.88 8.98 -22.20
C LEU A 321 -10.84 8.75 -20.68
N VAL A 322 -12.00 8.51 -20.06
CA VAL A 322 -12.10 8.12 -18.63
C VAL A 322 -11.39 6.78 -18.39
N VAL A 323 -11.61 5.77 -19.24
CA VAL A 323 -10.93 4.46 -19.13
C VAL A 323 -9.41 4.62 -19.30
N ALA A 324 -8.97 5.43 -20.27
CA ALA A 324 -7.55 5.72 -20.49
C ALA A 324 -6.92 6.45 -19.28
N CYS A 325 -7.61 7.44 -18.71
CA CYS A 325 -7.18 8.16 -17.50
C CYS A 325 -7.10 7.23 -16.28
N LEU A 326 -8.13 6.42 -16.02
CA LEU A 326 -8.14 5.44 -14.93
C LEU A 326 -7.00 4.41 -15.09
N ARG A 327 -6.71 3.99 -16.32
CA ARG A 327 -5.57 3.12 -16.63
C ARG A 327 -4.23 3.81 -16.42
N GLY A 328 -4.07 5.05 -16.88
CA GLY A 328 -2.88 5.86 -16.65
C GLY A 328 -2.60 6.02 -15.15
N MET A 329 -3.63 6.29 -14.35
CA MET A 329 -3.54 6.35 -12.90
C MET A 329 -3.16 4.99 -12.27
N SER A 330 -3.76 3.88 -12.72
CA SER A 330 -3.45 2.53 -12.23
C SER A 330 -2.01 2.09 -12.54
N ILE A 331 -1.51 2.40 -13.76
CA ILE A 331 -0.12 2.11 -14.16
C ILE A 331 0.86 2.96 -13.34
N GLN A 332 0.55 4.24 -13.15
CA GLN A 332 1.36 5.11 -12.29
C GLN A 332 1.37 4.63 -10.83
N GLN A 333 0.25 4.14 -10.31
CA GLN A 333 0.20 3.52 -8.98
C GLN A 333 1.09 2.26 -8.90
N HIS A 334 1.13 1.44 -9.95
CA HIS A 334 1.98 0.23 -10.00
C HIS A 334 3.48 0.53 -10.07
N LYS A 335 3.86 1.66 -10.68
CA LYS A 335 5.25 2.13 -10.75
C LYS A 335 5.70 2.90 -9.51
N GLN A 336 4.77 3.20 -8.59
CA GLN A 336 5.10 3.90 -7.36
C GLN A 336 5.44 2.88 -6.28
N SER A 337 6.65 2.99 -5.72
CA SER A 337 7.04 2.27 -4.49
C SER A 337 5.92 2.37 -3.43
N PRO A 338 5.50 1.27 -2.80
CA PRO A 338 4.51 1.32 -1.72
C PRO A 338 5.09 1.93 -0.44
N PHE A 339 6.42 1.98 -0.32
CA PHE A 339 7.12 2.44 0.88
C PHE A 339 7.36 3.94 0.83
N ILE A 340 7.42 4.57 2.01
CA ILE A 340 7.88 5.93 2.14
C ILE A 340 9.41 5.85 2.23
N GLU A 341 10.09 6.53 1.30
CA GLU A 341 11.55 6.57 1.22
C GLU A 341 11.98 7.92 1.80
N ALA A 342 12.98 7.97 2.70
CA ALA A 342 13.49 9.23 3.27
C ALA A 342 14.28 10.04 2.24
#